data_AF-A0A9E3CH31-F1
#
_entry.id   AF-A0A9E3CH31-F1
#
_cell.length_a   1.000
_cell.length_b   1.000
_cell.length_c   1.000
_cell.angle_alpha   90.00
_cell.angle_beta   90.00
_cell.angle_gamma   90.00
#
_symmetry.space_group_name_H-M   'P 1'
#
loop_
_entity.id
_entity.type
_entity.pdbx_description
1 polymer ?
#
loop_
_entity_poly.entity_id
_entity_poly.type
_entity_poly.pdbx_seq_one_letter_code
_entity_poly.pdbx_strand_id
1 'polypeptide(L)' 'MTRTEFAAERARVSRRKVPELIDLLASEDLRTRFIAEMCLRDATDT' A
#
# COMPACT_ATOMS: atom_id res chain seq x y z
N MET A 1 6.40 -11.95 -7.61
CA MET A 1 6.81 -10.53 -7.66
C MET A 1 8.29 -10.48 -7.30
N THR A 2 9.09 -9.82 -8.12
CA THR A 2 10.51 -9.57 -7.85
C THR A 2 10.66 -8.42 -6.84
N ARG A 3 11.84 -8.29 -6.25
CA ARG A 3 12.14 -7.17 -5.33
C ARG A 3 11.89 -5.80 -5.98
N THR A 4 12.23 -5.66 -7.26
CA THR A 4 12.07 -4.42 -8.01
C THR A 4 10.60 -4.09 -8.25
N GLU A 5 9.79 -5.08 -8.61
CA GLU A 5 8.34 -4.92 -8.78
C GLU A 5 7.66 -4.50 -7.47
N PHE A 6 8.07 -5.10 -6.34
CA PHE A 6 7.55 -4.71 -5.02
C PHE A 6 7.90 -3.27 -4.67
N ALA A 7 9.15 -2.87 -4.88
CA ALA A 7 9.59 -1.50 -4.57
C ALA A 7 8.86 -0.46 -5.43
N ALA A 8 8.67 -0.73 -6.73
CA ALA A 8 7.92 0.13 -7.62
C ALA A 8 6.46 0.26 -7.20
N GLU A 9 5.82 -0.86 -6.85
CA GLU A 9 4.42 -0.88 -6.45
C GLU A 9 4.20 -0.19 -5.10
N ARG A 10 5.08 -0.42 -4.11
CA ARG A 10 5.05 0.30 -2.83
C ARG A 10 5.20 1.81 -3.04
N ALA A 11 6.15 2.24 -3.86
CA ALA A 11 6.35 3.66 -4.15
C ALA A 11 5.16 4.31 -4.87
N ARG A 12 4.40 3.53 -5.64
CA ARG A 12 3.15 3.98 -6.28
C ARG A 12 2.02 4.11 -5.26
N VAL A 13 1.84 3.12 -4.39
CA VAL A 13 0.77 3.09 -3.39
C VAL A 13 1.01 4.10 -2.27
N SER A 14 2.26 4.30 -1.84
CA SER A 14 2.61 5.25 -0.75
C SER A 14 2.31 6.72 -1.07
N ARG A 15 2.06 7.06 -2.34
CA ARG A 15 1.67 8.41 -2.76
C ARG A 15 0.17 8.68 -2.62
N ARG A 16 -0.62 7.66 -2.33
CA ARG A 16 -2.07 7.78 -2.10
C ARG A 16 -2.36 8.41 -0.75
N LYS A 17 -3.51 9.06 -0.63
CA LYS A 17 -3.97 9.62 0.63
C LYS A 17 -4.51 8.51 1.53
N VAL A 18 -4.55 8.77 2.83
CA VAL A 18 -5.06 7.84 3.86
C VAL A 18 -6.45 7.24 3.50
N PRO A 19 -7.47 8.00 3.06
CA PRO A 19 -8.75 7.40 2.67
C PRO A 19 -8.62 6.38 1.53
N GLU A 20 -7.81 6.70 0.51
CA GLU A 20 -7.58 5.79 -0.62
C GLU A 20 -6.80 4.53 -0.21
N LEU A 21 -5.93 4.64 0.80
CA LEU A 21 -5.24 3.48 1.39
C LEU A 21 -6.19 2.59 2.18
N ILE A 22 -7.14 3.18 2.91
CA ILE A 22 -8.20 2.45 3.63
C ILE A 22 -9.07 1.67 2.64
N ASP A 23 -9.47 2.28 1.52
CA ASP A 23 -10.27 1.60 0.49
C ASP A 23 -9.56 0.36 -0.07
N LEU A 24 -8.23 0.41 -0.23
CA LEU A 24 -7.43 -0.72 -0.72
C LEU A 24 -7.38 -1.89 0.27
N LEU A 25 -7.69 -1.69 1.55
CA LEU A 25 -7.77 -2.78 2.53
C LEU A 25 -8.93 -3.74 2.23
N ALA A 26 -9.94 -3.31 1.48
CA ALA A 26 -11.03 -4.17 1.03
C ALA A 26 -10.69 -5.00 -0.22
N SER A 27 -9.50 -4.82 -0.81
CA SER A 27 -9.09 -5.56 -2.01
C SER A 27 -9.08 -7.08 -1.78
N GLU A 28 -9.52 -7.85 -2.77
CA GLU A 28 -9.38 -9.32 -2.74
C GLU A 28 -7.93 -9.77 -3.02
N ASP A 29 -7.14 -8.93 -3.70
CA ASP A 29 -5.71 -9.18 -3.86
C ASP A 29 -4.98 -8.94 -2.53
N LEU A 30 -4.54 -10.03 -1.92
CA LEU A 30 -3.73 -10.04 -0.70
C LEU A 30 -2.50 -9.12 -0.82
N ARG A 31 -1.89 -9.04 -2.01
CA ARG A 31 -0.70 -8.21 -2.22
C ARG A 31 -1.04 -6.74 -2.14
N THR A 32 -2.10 -6.31 -2.82
CA THR A 32 -2.59 -4.93 -2.73
C THR A 32 -2.94 -4.57 -1.30
N ARG A 33 -3.67 -5.43 -0.58
CA ARG A 33 -3.98 -5.20 0.84
C ARG A 33 -2.72 -5.03 1.68
N PHE A 34 -1.77 -5.95 1.56
CA PHE A 34 -0.52 -5.92 2.33
C PHE A 34 0.28 -4.62 2.11
N ILE A 35 0.41 -4.19 0.85
CA ILE A 35 1.12 -2.94 0.55
C ILE A 35 0.35 -1.73 1.08
N ALA A 36 -0.99 -1.73 0.96
CA ALA A 36 -1.82 -0.66 1.51
C ALA A 36 -1.74 -0.57 3.03
N GLU A 37 -1.75 -1.70 3.75
CA GLU A 37 -1.57 -1.76 5.21
C GLU A 37 -0.22 -1.18 5.63
N MET A 38 0.86 -1.54 4.93
CA MET A 38 2.18 -0.98 5.19
C MET A 38 2.21 0.54 4.99
N CYS A 39 1.72 1.01 3.84
CA CYS A 39 1.71 2.44 3.52
C CYS A 39 0.80 3.24 4.46
N LEU A 40 -0.31 2.66 4.90
CA LEU A 40 -1.21 3.28 5.87
C LEU A 40 -0.50 3.44 7.22
N ARG A 41 0.18 2.40 7.71
CA ARG A 41 0.98 2.48 8.93
C ARG A 41 2.03 3.59 8.83
N ASP A 42 2.82 3.59 7.74
CA ASP A 42 3.86 4.60 7.50
C ASP A 42 3.28 6.03 7.51
N ALA A 43 2.07 6.24 6.99
CA ALA A 43 1.41 7.55 6.94
C ALA A 43 0.77 7.98 8.27
N THR A 44 0.57 7.06 9.22
CA THR A 44 -0.03 7.33 10.54
C THR A 44 0.99 7.36 11.68
N ASP A 45 2.23 6.96 11.42
CA ASP A 45 3.35 6.95 12.39
C ASP A 45 4.15 8.28 12.38
N THR A 46 3.69 9.27 11.62
CA THR A 46 4.14 10.68 11.61
C THR A 46 3.26 11.54 12.51
#